data_AF-A0A9X0HKC4-F1
#
_entry.id   AF-A0A9X0HKC4-F1
#
_cell.length_a   1.000
_cell.length_b   1.000
_cell.length_c   1.000
_cell.angle_alpha   90.00
_cell.angle_beta   90.00
_cell.angle_gamma   90.00
#
_symmetry.space_group_name_H-M   'P 1'
#
loop_
_entity.id
_entity.type
_entity.pdbx_description
1 polymer ?
#
loop_
_entity_poly.entity_id
_entity_poly.type
_entity_poly.pdbx_seq_one_letter_code
_entity_poly.pdbx_strand_id
1 'polypeptide(L)'
;MSSFCFKTQRSNIGNVQQDSCQEKWQYIESGALHKGKVLFHASTNNLCGLMATAAVMLIKTDQLDTIRVLQLCYLGEPFPEGAAVAMQPIKQPDFPVSFPTDPGNCTVKTTCYGVVERIP
;
A
#
# COMPACT_ATOMS: atom_id res chain seq x y z
N MET A 1 -38.97 17.03 -19.23
CA MET A 1 -37.88 16.14 -18.77
C MET A 1 -36.55 16.86 -19.02
N SER A 2 -35.69 16.83 -18.01
CA SER A 2 -34.50 17.64 -17.69
C SER A 2 -33.62 18.06 -18.87
N SER A 3 -33.35 19.35 -19.08
CA SER A 3 -32.45 20.28 -18.36
C SER A 3 -30.95 19.97 -18.56
N PHE A 4 -30.37 20.67 -19.53
CA PHE A 4 -28.94 20.91 -19.66
C PHE A 4 -28.52 22.00 -18.68
N CYS A 5 -27.44 21.80 -17.93
CA CYS A 5 -26.57 22.88 -17.50
C CYS A 5 -25.14 22.37 -17.35
N PHE A 6 -24.31 22.72 -18.33
CA PHE A 6 -22.87 22.83 -18.15
C PHE A 6 -22.58 23.89 -17.08
N LYS A 7 -21.83 23.53 -16.03
CA LYS A 7 -21.10 24.50 -15.22
C LYS A 7 -19.61 24.23 -15.35
N THR A 8 -18.95 25.10 -16.08
CA THR A 8 -17.51 25.29 -16.06
C THR A 8 -17.08 25.64 -14.63
N GLN A 9 -16.26 24.80 -14.01
CA GLN A 9 -15.48 25.20 -12.84
C GLN A 9 -14.01 25.32 -13.23
N ARG A 10 -13.51 26.54 -13.02
CA ARG A 10 -12.12 26.95 -13.07
C ARG A 10 -11.32 26.06 -12.12
N SER A 11 -10.49 25.15 -12.63
CA SER A 11 -9.54 24.43 -11.78
C SER A 11 -8.40 25.39 -11.42
N ASN A 12 -8.48 25.95 -10.21
CA ASN A 12 -7.31 26.49 -9.54
C ASN A 12 -6.30 25.35 -9.36
N ILE A 13 -5.07 25.61 -9.81
CA ILE A 13 -3.89 24.83 -9.45
C ILE A 13 -3.72 25.00 -7.94
N GLY A 14 -3.99 23.94 -7.17
CA GLY A 14 -3.84 23.98 -5.72
C GLY A 14 -4.43 22.75 -5.07
N ASN A 15 -3.57 21.78 -4.77
CA ASN A 15 -3.83 20.53 -4.06
C ASN A 15 -4.97 19.69 -4.66
N VAL A 16 -4.57 18.70 -5.46
CA VAL A 16 -5.34 17.46 -5.58
C VAL A 16 -5.50 16.96 -4.15
N GLN A 17 -6.68 17.19 -3.58
CA GLN A 17 -7.12 16.54 -2.36
C GLN A 17 -7.21 15.06 -2.75
N GLN A 18 -6.09 14.38 -2.52
CA GLN A 18 -5.94 12.95 -2.69
C GLN A 18 -6.92 12.36 -1.67
N ASP A 19 -8.15 12.07 -2.12
CA ASP A 19 -9.20 11.49 -1.28
C ASP A 19 -8.56 10.42 -0.40
N SER A 20 -8.56 10.61 0.92
CA SER A 20 -7.86 9.71 1.85
C SER A 20 -8.67 8.44 2.03
N CYS A 21 -8.83 7.67 0.97
CA CYS A 21 -9.39 6.31 1.01
C CYS A 21 -8.63 5.37 1.96
N GLN A 22 -7.48 5.82 2.48
CA GLN A 22 -6.77 5.25 3.64
C GLN A 22 -7.68 5.04 4.85
N GLU A 23 -8.66 5.92 5.08
CA GLU A 23 -9.64 5.77 6.17
C GLU A 23 -10.53 4.52 6.02
N LYS A 24 -10.57 3.94 4.82
CA LYS A 24 -11.34 2.72 4.48
C LYS A 24 -10.48 1.46 4.48
N TRP A 25 -9.19 1.58 4.78
CA TRP A 25 -8.29 0.44 4.85
C TRP A 25 -8.62 -0.43 6.05
N GLN A 26 -8.61 -1.74 5.82
CA GLN A 26 -8.84 -2.76 6.82
C GLN A 26 -7.49 -3.38 7.18
N TYR A 27 -7.00 -3.06 8.37
CA TYR A 27 -5.72 -3.58 8.86
C TYR A 27 -5.89 -4.99 9.40
N ILE A 28 -5.08 -5.92 8.89
CA ILE A 28 -5.00 -7.29 9.41
C ILE A 28 -3.72 -7.44 10.22
N GLU A 29 -3.87 -8.01 11.42
CA GLU A 29 -2.77 -8.30 12.36
C GLU A 29 -2.79 -9.79 12.71
N SER A 30 -2.70 -10.63 11.69
CA SER A 30 -2.65 -12.09 11.85
C SER A 30 -1.20 -12.54 11.80
N GLY A 31 -0.71 -13.22 12.84
CA GLY A 31 0.63 -13.83 12.80
C GLY A 31 0.76 -15.00 11.80
N ALA A 32 -0.34 -15.38 11.12
CA ALA A 32 -0.34 -16.40 10.09
C ALA A 32 0.43 -15.95 8.84
N LEU A 33 1.13 -16.89 8.22
CA LEU A 33 1.85 -16.65 6.98
C LEU A 33 0.86 -16.64 5.80
N HIS A 34 0.90 -15.58 5.00
CA HIS A 34 0.16 -15.48 3.76
C HIS A 34 1.11 -15.59 2.56
N LYS A 35 0.69 -16.28 1.51
CA LYS A 35 1.47 -16.43 0.28
C LYS A 35 0.79 -15.69 -0.87
N GLY A 36 1.61 -15.25 -1.82
CA GLY A 36 1.09 -14.59 -3.01
C GLY A 36 2.18 -14.18 -4.00
N LYS A 37 1.78 -13.36 -4.97
CA LYS A 37 2.65 -12.80 -6.00
C LYS A 37 2.67 -11.28 -5.93
N VAL A 38 3.85 -10.72 -6.13
CA VAL A 38 4.05 -9.27 -6.17
C VAL A 38 3.40 -8.69 -7.43
N LEU A 39 2.54 -7.69 -7.25
CA LEU A 39 1.97 -6.87 -8.33
C LEU A 39 2.66 -5.51 -8.44
N PHE A 40 3.15 -4.99 -7.32
CA PHE A 40 3.78 -3.68 -7.25
C PHE A 40 4.69 -3.63 -6.04
N HIS A 41 5.83 -2.94 -6.18
CA HIS A 41 6.73 -2.66 -5.08
C HIS A 41 7.34 -1.27 -5.24
N ALA A 42 7.23 -0.43 -4.22
CA ALA A 42 7.89 0.86 -4.13
C ALA A 42 8.62 1.00 -2.79
N SER A 43 9.95 1.12 -2.86
CA SER A 43 10.79 1.38 -1.70
C SER A 43 10.65 2.82 -1.21
N THR A 44 11.04 3.06 0.04
CA THR A 44 11.24 4.43 0.54
C THR A 44 12.70 4.82 0.39
N ASN A 45 12.91 6.09 0.08
CA ASN A 45 14.22 6.70 0.02
C ASN A 45 14.81 6.63 1.43
N ASN A 46 16.08 6.22 1.57
CA ASN A 46 16.93 5.92 2.75
C ASN A 46 16.80 6.80 4.03
N LEU A 47 15.60 7.17 4.45
CA LEU A 47 15.26 7.97 5.62
C LEU A 47 14.92 7.10 6.83
N CYS A 48 15.02 5.77 6.68
CA CYS A 48 14.90 4.85 7.79
C CYS A 48 15.93 5.21 8.88
N GLY A 49 15.45 5.41 10.11
CA GLY A 49 16.26 5.88 11.24
C GLY A 49 16.16 7.39 11.51
N LEU A 50 15.76 8.20 10.52
CA LEU A 50 15.42 9.62 10.71
C LEU A 50 13.92 9.82 10.90
N MET A 51 13.11 9.10 10.11
CA MET A 51 11.66 9.10 10.20
C MET A 51 11.10 7.68 10.03
N ALA A 52 9.92 7.44 10.58
CA ALA A 52 9.18 6.21 10.35
C ALA A 52 8.69 6.16 8.89
N THR A 53 9.30 5.28 8.09
CA THR A 53 8.93 5.08 6.68
C THR A 53 8.67 3.60 6.39
N ALA A 54 7.80 3.32 5.43
CA ALA A 54 7.52 1.96 4.97
C ALA A 54 7.54 1.84 3.45
N ALA A 55 8.19 0.80 2.94
CA ALA A 55 8.03 0.41 1.55
C ALA A 55 6.60 -0.12 1.36
N VAL A 56 6.04 0.09 0.17
CA VAL A 56 4.70 -0.38 -0.18
C VAL A 56 4.80 -1.51 -1.17
N MET A 57 4.10 -2.61 -0.88
CA MET A 57 3.93 -3.73 -1.79
C MET A 57 2.46 -4.05 -1.97
N LEU A 58 2.05 -4.38 -3.20
CA LEU A 58 0.76 -5.00 -3.47
C LEU A 58 0.99 -6.47 -3.78
N ILE A 59 0.37 -7.34 -3.00
CA ILE A 59 0.53 -8.80 -3.12
C ILE A 59 -0.82 -9.41 -3.45
N LYS A 60 -0.90 -10.10 -4.59
CA LYS A 60 -2.06 -10.91 -4.95
C LYS A 60 -1.96 -12.26 -4.26
N THR A 61 -2.90 -12.57 -3.38
CA THR A 61 -2.97 -13.86 -2.68
C THR A 61 -3.64 -14.93 -3.54
N ASP A 62 -3.44 -16.19 -3.15
CA ASP A 62 -4.07 -17.34 -3.83
C ASP A 62 -5.61 -17.33 -3.74
N GLN A 63 -6.18 -16.57 -2.80
CA GLN A 63 -7.62 -16.39 -2.61
C GLN A 63 -8.21 -15.29 -3.53
N LEU A 64 -7.44 -14.81 -4.51
CA LEU A 64 -7.76 -13.70 -5.42
C LEU A 64 -7.85 -12.31 -4.78
N ASP A 65 -7.60 -12.19 -3.48
CA ASP A 65 -7.51 -10.89 -2.81
C ASP A 65 -6.15 -10.23 -3.06
N THR A 66 -6.14 -8.90 -3.05
CA THR A 66 -4.89 -8.13 -3.04
C THR A 66 -4.71 -7.54 -1.66
N ILE A 67 -3.53 -7.76 -1.07
CA ILE A 67 -3.14 -7.21 0.22
C ILE A 67 -2.07 -6.16 -0.02
N ARG A 68 -2.29 -4.96 0.53
CA ARG A 68 -1.25 -3.93 0.63
C ARG A 68 -0.39 -4.25 1.85
N VAL A 69 0.90 -4.42 1.65
CA VAL A 69 1.87 -4.60 2.72
C VAL A 69 2.73 -3.37 2.86
N LEU A 70 2.77 -2.83 4.07
CA LEU A 70 3.65 -1.75 4.50
C LEU A 70 4.83 -2.37 5.26
N GLN A 71 5.98 -2.49 4.59
CA GLN A 71 7.18 -3.04 5.19
C GLN A 71 8.00 -1.90 5.79
N LEU A 72 7.96 -1.78 7.12
CA LEU A 72 8.69 -0.75 7.85
C LEU A 72 10.18 -0.84 7.52
N CYS A 73 10.77 0.30 7.16
CA CYS A 73 12.22 0.45 7.08
C CYS A 73 12.90 -0.60 6.18
N TYR A 74 12.23 -1.03 5.10
CA TYR A 74 12.83 -1.97 4.15
C TYR A 74 13.95 -1.29 3.35
N LEU A 75 15.18 -1.76 3.57
CA LEU A 75 16.40 -1.30 2.87
C LEU A 75 16.97 -2.36 1.91
N GLY A 76 16.22 -3.44 1.66
CA GLY A 76 16.66 -4.50 0.76
C GLY A 76 16.39 -4.21 -0.71
N GLU A 77 16.74 -5.18 -1.55
CA GLU A 77 16.52 -5.10 -2.99
C GLU A 77 15.04 -5.12 -3.36
N PRO A 78 14.59 -4.28 -4.31
CA PRO A 78 13.19 -4.26 -4.75
C PRO A 78 12.68 -5.64 -5.15
N PHE A 79 11.45 -5.96 -4.78
CA PHE A 79 10.81 -7.20 -5.20
C PHE A 79 10.31 -7.07 -6.64
N PRO A 80 10.74 -7.96 -7.57
CA PRO A 80 10.27 -7.89 -8.94
C PRO A 80 8.79 -8.30 -9.04
N GLU A 81 8.10 -7.70 -9.99
CA GLU A 81 6.72 -8.09 -10.32
C GLU A 81 6.65 -9.58 -10.69
N GLY A 82 5.62 -10.27 -10.20
CA GLY A 82 5.42 -11.70 -10.38
C GLY A 82 6.20 -12.60 -9.42
N ALA A 83 7.11 -12.06 -8.61
CA ALA A 83 7.84 -12.84 -7.61
C ALA A 83 6.88 -13.51 -6.61
N ALA A 84 7.13 -14.79 -6.32
CA ALA A 84 6.47 -15.50 -5.24
C ALA A 84 7.03 -15.01 -3.90
N VAL A 85 6.13 -14.64 -2.99
CA VAL A 85 6.49 -14.09 -1.69
C VAL A 85 5.62 -14.68 -0.58
N ALA A 86 6.20 -14.76 0.61
CA ALA A 86 5.49 -14.96 1.85
C ALA A 86 5.44 -13.62 2.59
N MET A 87 4.30 -13.28 3.16
CA MET A 87 4.13 -12.12 4.03
C MET A 87 3.59 -12.56 5.39
N GLN A 88 4.17 -12.00 6.44
CA GLN A 88 3.70 -12.17 7.80
C GLN A 88 3.21 -10.81 8.33
N PRO A 89 1.89 -10.63 8.47
CA PRO A 89 1.34 -9.45 9.11
C PRO A 89 1.86 -9.30 10.54
N ILE A 90 2.14 -8.05 10.92
CA ILE A 90 2.57 -7.64 12.26
C ILE A 90 1.63 -6.57 12.77
N LYS A 91 1.74 -6.26 14.07
CA LYS A 91 0.98 -5.18 14.70
C LYS A 91 1.26 -3.85 14.00
N GLN A 92 0.21 -3.08 13.74
CA GLN A 92 0.34 -1.70 13.29
C GLN A 92 1.11 -0.88 14.34
N PRO A 93 2.09 -0.06 13.92
CA PRO A 93 2.79 0.83 14.84
C PRO A 93 1.85 1.92 15.39
N ASP A 94 2.08 2.29 16.65
CA ASP A 94 1.32 3.34 17.34
C ASP A 94 1.79 4.78 16.97
N PHE A 95 2.61 4.91 15.91
CA PHE A 95 3.18 6.16 15.42
C PHE A 95 2.92 6.32 13.91
N PRO A 96 2.87 7.57 13.40
CA PRO A 96 2.63 7.82 11.98
C PRO A 96 3.79 7.30 11.11
N VAL A 97 3.46 6.68 9.98
CA VAL A 97 4.43 6.13 9.02
C VAL A 97 4.21 6.76 7.65
N SER A 98 5.29 7.23 7.03
CA SER A 98 5.25 7.74 5.66
C SER A 98 5.58 6.64 4.64
N PHE A 99 4.90 6.65 3.50
CA PHE A 99 5.06 5.63 2.47
C PHE A 99 4.71 6.18 1.07
N PRO A 100 5.28 5.64 -0.02
CA PRO A 100 4.99 6.05 -1.39
C PRO A 100 3.54 5.74 -1.79
N THR A 101 3.04 6.43 -2.82
CA THR A 101 1.74 6.13 -3.40
C THR A 101 1.81 4.83 -4.22
N ASP A 102 0.76 4.00 -4.13
CA ASP A 102 0.60 2.78 -4.92
C ASP A 102 -0.61 2.85 -5.86
N PRO A 103 -0.63 2.09 -6.98
CA PRO A 103 -1.74 2.10 -7.93
C PRO A 103 -3.05 1.54 -7.35
N GLY A 104 -2.99 0.83 -6.22
CA GLY A 104 -4.15 0.25 -5.53
C GLY A 104 -4.78 1.17 -4.48
N ASN A 105 -4.34 2.42 -4.34
CA ASN A 105 -4.62 3.31 -3.19
C ASN A 105 -6.08 3.25 -2.69
N CYS A 106 -7.05 3.30 -3.61
CA CYS A 106 -8.49 3.28 -3.28
C CYS A 106 -9.24 2.00 -3.68
N THR A 107 -8.59 1.04 -4.34
CA THR A 107 -9.21 -0.23 -4.75
C THR A 107 -8.90 -1.35 -3.77
N VAL A 108 -7.69 -1.36 -3.22
CA VAL A 108 -7.23 -2.34 -2.24
C VAL A 108 -7.66 -1.89 -0.85
N LYS A 109 -8.53 -2.69 -0.22
CA LYS A 109 -9.04 -2.43 1.13
C LYS A 109 -8.19 -3.10 2.20
N THR A 110 -7.74 -4.33 1.97
CA THR A 110 -6.96 -5.11 2.94
C THR A 110 -5.53 -4.61 2.96
N THR A 111 -5.09 -4.18 4.13
CA THR A 111 -3.75 -3.65 4.37
C THR A 111 -3.12 -4.33 5.58
N CYS A 112 -1.81 -4.50 5.61
CA CYS A 112 -1.10 -4.85 6.82
C CYS A 112 0.25 -4.15 6.88
N TYR A 113 0.76 -4.00 8.09
CA TYR A 113 2.20 -3.92 8.27
C TYR A 113 2.72 -5.35 8.28
N GLY A 114 3.91 -5.59 7.71
CA GLY A 114 4.41 -6.96 7.66
C GLY A 114 5.83 -7.10 7.17
N VAL A 115 6.39 -8.27 7.43
CA VAL A 115 7.65 -8.71 6.83
C VAL A 115 7.31 -9.52 5.57
N VAL A 116 8.00 -9.24 4.48
CA VAL A 116 7.87 -9.97 3.22
C VAL A 116 9.20 -10.64 2.88
N GLU A 117 9.13 -11.91 2.50
CA GLU A 117 10.27 -12.73 2.10
C GLU A 117 10.00 -13.38 0.73
N ARG A 118 11.04 -13.53 -0.11
CA ARG A 118 10.92 -14.24 -1.39
C ARG A 118 10.87 -15.75 -1.13
N ILE A 119 10.03 -16.45 -1.88
CA ILE A 119 9.98 -17.92 -1.88
C ILE A 119 10.62 -18.42 -3.18
N PRO A 120 11.49 -19.46 -3.13
CA PRO A 120 12.05 -20.11 -4.32
C PRO A 120 11.01 -20.67 -5.29
#